data_AF-A0A4D4MUB6-F1
#
_entry.id   AF-A0A4D4MUB6-F1
#
_cell.length_a   1.000
_cell.length_b   1.000
_cell.length_c   1.000
_cell.angle_alpha   90.00
_cell.angle_beta   90.00
_cell.angle_gamma   90.00
#
_symmetry.space_group_name_H-M   'P 1'
#
loop_
_entity.id
_entity.type
_entity.pdbx_description
1 polymer ?
#
loop_
_entity_poly.entity_id
_entity_poly.type
_entity_poly.pdbx_seq_one_letter_code
_entity_poly.pdbx_strand_id
1 'polypeptide(L)'
;MAQRHLDPPTDPTAGPAPTGDALAGYLRAQATEFLRSLRQHRETGAVSGSEDSVDAARALRRSARRISGTLHTFRPLLDTDWSEAMRPELAWLSGTLAREHAYAARLERLLLALHRLSGSAAFPTPSAGPAPRAQTSPDRGNLTVGAAKAGALLDRQLTLARTRAHSAALQALGSSRFHAVADSVAVLASEVPLTPAAATADPRPFAAAADERLCDAVSALPLVTAGHPYNAEALIHGLSPDTAPHPQDAPGTRSGCCCACTATPARPCTGRRTPPCPSGAGSSGEPASTSG
;
A
#
# COMPACT_ATOMS: atom_id res chain seq x y z
N MET A 1 -40.09 -39.92 10.75
CA MET A 1 -39.80 -38.80 11.64
C MET A 1 -38.37 -38.96 12.17
N ALA A 2 -37.36 -38.52 11.42
CA ALA A 2 -35.96 -38.61 11.82
C ALA A 2 -35.46 -37.19 12.15
N GLN A 3 -35.32 -36.89 13.44
CA GLN A 3 -34.77 -35.62 13.92
C GLN A 3 -33.26 -35.61 13.61
N ARG A 4 -32.86 -34.76 12.66
CA ARG A 4 -31.47 -34.35 12.47
C ARG A 4 -31.08 -33.46 13.65
N HIS A 5 -30.18 -33.96 14.50
CA HIS A 5 -29.42 -33.14 15.43
C HIS A 5 -28.66 -32.09 14.62
N LEU A 6 -28.97 -30.80 14.82
CA LEU A 6 -28.15 -29.69 14.34
C LEU A 6 -27.04 -29.49 15.37
N ASP A 7 -25.80 -29.78 14.99
CA ASP A 7 -24.64 -29.28 15.72
C ASP A 7 -24.58 -27.74 15.57
N PRO A 8 -24.30 -26.98 16.64
CA PRO A 8 -24.14 -25.53 16.56
C PRO A 8 -22.89 -25.16 15.76
N PRO A 9 -22.86 -23.99 15.09
CA PRO A 9 -21.70 -23.55 14.32
C PRO A 9 -20.56 -23.26 15.29
N THR A 10 -19.47 -24.02 15.16
CA THR A 10 -18.19 -23.73 15.80
C THR A 10 -17.67 -22.40 15.27
N ASP A 11 -17.68 -21.39 16.14
CA ASP A 11 -17.10 -20.08 15.88
C ASP A 11 -15.58 -20.24 15.70
N PRO A 12 -15.00 -19.95 14.52
CA PRO A 12 -13.57 -20.17 14.24
C PRO A 12 -12.65 -19.26 15.06
N THR A 13 -13.22 -18.41 15.91
CA THR A 13 -12.50 -17.50 16.82
C THR A 13 -12.14 -18.16 18.17
N ALA A 14 -12.65 -19.36 18.46
CA ALA A 14 -12.39 -20.11 19.68
C ALA A 14 -11.04 -20.86 19.70
N GLY A 15 -10.04 -20.35 18.96
CA GLY A 15 -8.66 -20.80 19.10
C GLY A 15 -8.02 -20.24 20.38
N PRO A 16 -6.93 -20.85 20.89
CA PRO A 16 -6.15 -20.25 21.95
C PRO A 16 -5.74 -18.83 21.54
N ALA A 17 -5.80 -17.88 22.49
CA ALA A 17 -5.42 -16.50 22.23
C ALA A 17 -4.00 -16.48 21.61
N PRO A 18 -3.77 -15.71 20.53
CA PRO A 18 -2.45 -15.64 19.94
C PRO A 18 -1.48 -15.16 21.01
N THR A 19 -0.33 -15.83 21.15
CA THR A 19 0.75 -15.46 22.08
C THR A 19 1.96 -14.95 21.29
N GLY A 20 3.04 -14.59 21.97
CA GLY A 20 4.33 -14.30 21.33
C GLY A 20 4.83 -15.41 20.38
N ASP A 21 4.44 -16.66 20.61
CA ASP A 21 4.79 -17.79 19.73
C ASP A 21 4.12 -17.68 18.36
N ALA A 22 2.89 -17.15 18.29
CA ALA A 22 2.21 -16.88 17.02
C ALA A 22 2.95 -15.79 16.21
N LEU A 23 3.45 -14.76 16.89
CA LEU A 23 4.29 -13.72 16.28
C LEU A 23 5.62 -14.29 15.79
N ALA A 24 6.30 -15.10 16.61
CA ALA A 24 7.55 -15.74 16.21
C ALA A 24 7.36 -16.70 15.03
N GLY A 25 6.30 -17.52 15.05
CA GLY A 25 5.93 -18.38 13.92
C GLY A 25 5.68 -17.59 12.64
N TYR A 26 4.98 -16.46 12.74
CA TYR A 26 4.76 -15.57 11.60
C TYR A 26 6.06 -14.96 11.05
N LEU A 27 6.93 -14.45 11.93
CA LEU A 27 8.22 -13.87 11.53
C LEU A 27 9.12 -14.91 10.85
N ARG A 28 9.21 -16.13 11.39
CA ARG A 28 9.95 -17.24 10.77
C ARG A 28 9.40 -17.61 9.39
N ALA A 29 8.07 -17.64 9.25
CA ALA A 29 7.43 -17.90 7.96
C ALA A 29 7.75 -16.80 6.93
N GLN A 30 7.72 -15.52 7.34
CA GLN A 30 8.09 -14.40 6.45
C GLN A 30 9.58 -14.39 6.09
N ALA A 31 10.45 -14.72 7.05
CA ALA A 31 11.89 -14.86 6.79
C ALA A 31 12.19 -16.00 5.82
N THR A 32 11.50 -17.13 5.95
CA THR A 32 11.62 -18.25 5.01
C THR A 32 11.13 -17.88 3.61
N GLU A 33 10.01 -17.15 3.51
CA GLU A 33 9.51 -16.63 2.24
C GLU A 33 10.48 -15.63 1.59
N PHE A 34 11.12 -14.79 2.40
CA PHE A 34 12.18 -13.89 1.94
C PHE A 34 13.37 -14.67 1.34
N LEU A 35 13.88 -15.68 2.04
CA LEU A 35 15.01 -16.48 1.55
C LEU A 35 14.64 -17.32 0.31
N ARG A 36 13.41 -17.85 0.25
CA ARG A 36 12.88 -18.58 -0.90
C ARG A 36 12.79 -17.69 -2.13
N SER A 37 12.14 -16.53 -2.01
CA SER A 37 12.02 -15.56 -3.11
C SER A 37 13.37 -15.01 -3.55
N LEU A 38 14.32 -14.82 -2.63
CA LEU A 38 15.68 -14.43 -2.96
C LEU A 38 16.42 -15.50 -3.78
N ARG A 39 16.28 -16.78 -3.42
CA ARG A 39 16.85 -17.89 -4.18
C ARG A 39 16.27 -17.95 -5.59
N GLN A 40 14.94 -17.89 -5.69
CA GLN A 40 14.23 -17.86 -6.98
C GLN A 40 14.65 -16.64 -7.83
N HIS A 41 14.86 -15.48 -7.21
CA HIS A 41 15.33 -14.29 -7.90
C HIS A 41 16.75 -14.45 -8.47
N ARG A 42 17.64 -15.17 -7.77
CA ARG A 42 18.98 -15.49 -8.28
C ARG A 42 18.95 -16.50 -9.42
N GLU A 43 18.10 -17.52 -9.32
CA GLU A 43 17.92 -18.55 -10.35
C GLU A 43 17.31 -17.96 -11.64
N THR A 44 16.30 -17.09 -11.51
CA THR A 44 15.64 -16.41 -12.63
C THR A 44 16.40 -15.20 -13.15
N GLY A 45 17.35 -14.65 -12.39
CA GLY A 45 18.19 -13.52 -12.79
C GLY A 45 19.05 -13.78 -14.04
N ALA A 46 19.28 -15.05 -14.39
CA ALA A 46 19.93 -15.44 -15.65
C ALA A 46 19.02 -15.22 -16.88
N VAL A 47 17.70 -15.18 -16.70
CA VAL A 47 16.69 -14.92 -17.74
C VAL A 47 15.99 -13.61 -17.41
N SER A 48 16.71 -12.51 -17.60
CA SER A 48 16.22 -11.16 -17.28
C SER A 48 14.91 -10.85 -18.01
N GLY A 49 13.87 -10.53 -17.24
CA GLY A 49 12.57 -10.10 -17.78
C GLY A 49 11.49 -11.18 -17.89
N SER A 50 11.70 -12.40 -17.40
CA SER A 50 10.59 -13.37 -17.28
C SER A 50 9.56 -12.90 -16.24
N GLU A 51 8.29 -13.27 -16.44
CA GLU A 51 7.23 -13.01 -15.45
C GLU A 51 7.59 -13.57 -14.07
N ASP A 52 8.23 -14.75 -14.04
CA ASP A 52 8.71 -15.40 -12.81
C ASP A 52 9.75 -14.55 -12.06
N SER A 53 10.64 -13.86 -12.78
CA SER A 53 11.65 -12.98 -12.17
C SER A 53 11.01 -11.75 -11.51
N VAL A 54 9.99 -11.19 -12.17
CA VAL A 54 9.21 -10.04 -11.68
C VAL A 54 8.39 -10.45 -10.44
N ASP A 55 7.80 -11.64 -10.47
CA ASP A 55 7.02 -12.16 -9.35
C ASP A 55 7.89 -12.52 -8.15
N ALA A 56 9.07 -13.12 -8.37
CA ALA A 56 10.06 -13.36 -7.32
C ALA A 56 10.51 -12.05 -6.66
N ALA A 57 10.83 -11.01 -7.45
CA ALA A 57 11.18 -9.69 -6.93
C ALA A 57 10.02 -9.04 -6.15
N ARG A 58 8.77 -9.24 -6.61
CA ARG A 58 7.57 -8.76 -5.90
C ARG A 58 7.35 -9.51 -4.59
N ALA A 59 7.53 -10.82 -4.57
CA ALA A 59 7.46 -11.64 -3.35
C ALA A 59 8.52 -11.22 -2.34
N LEU A 60 9.77 -11.01 -2.78
CA LEU A 60 10.89 -10.55 -1.96
C LEU A 60 10.59 -9.19 -1.30
N ARG A 61 10.06 -8.23 -2.05
CA ARG A 61 9.64 -6.93 -1.48
C ARG A 61 8.49 -7.07 -0.49
N ARG A 62 7.53 -7.94 -0.80
CA ARG A 62 6.35 -8.15 0.05
C ARG A 62 6.76 -8.73 1.39
N SER A 63 7.59 -9.77 1.42
CA SER A 63 8.12 -10.35 2.67
C SER A 63 8.95 -9.34 3.44
N ALA A 64 9.86 -8.60 2.80
CA ALA A 64 10.66 -7.55 3.46
C ALA A 64 9.79 -6.46 4.12
N ARG A 65 8.75 -5.97 3.43
CA ARG A 65 7.81 -4.99 3.97
C ARG A 65 6.98 -5.54 5.11
N ARG A 66 6.54 -6.80 5.02
CA ARG A 66 5.77 -7.46 6.09
C ARG A 66 6.62 -7.65 7.34
N ILE A 67 7.88 -8.06 7.20
CA ILE A 67 8.83 -8.12 8.32
C ILE A 67 8.99 -6.73 8.93
N SER A 68 9.34 -5.71 8.15
CA SER A 68 9.50 -4.32 8.63
C SER A 68 8.24 -3.78 9.33
N GLY A 69 7.05 -4.06 8.80
CA GLY A 69 5.76 -3.69 9.39
C GLY A 69 5.47 -4.39 10.71
N THR A 70 5.80 -5.69 10.82
CA THR A 70 5.68 -6.41 12.09
C THR A 70 6.68 -5.93 13.13
N LEU A 71 7.92 -5.64 12.74
CA LEU A 71 8.91 -5.03 13.64
C LEU A 71 8.45 -3.66 14.15
N HIS A 72 7.74 -2.89 13.32
CA HIS A 72 7.19 -1.60 13.74
C HIS A 72 5.99 -1.73 14.70
N THR A 73 5.07 -2.65 14.41
CA THR A 73 3.82 -2.79 15.16
C THR A 73 4.04 -3.48 16.51
N PHE A 74 4.84 -4.55 16.53
CA PHE A 74 5.10 -5.36 17.70
C PHE A 74 6.46 -5.06 18.35
N ARG A 75 7.03 -3.87 18.10
CA ARG A 75 8.32 -3.43 18.68
C ARG A 75 8.44 -3.71 20.18
N PRO A 76 7.42 -3.48 21.04
CA PRO A 76 7.53 -3.73 22.49
C PRO A 76 7.72 -5.20 22.88
N LEU A 77 7.41 -6.13 21.98
CA LEU A 77 7.52 -7.59 22.20
C LEU A 77 8.83 -8.18 21.65
N LEU A 78 9.62 -7.36 20.95
CA LEU A 78 10.86 -7.76 20.27
C LEU A 78 12.04 -7.01 20.88
N ASP A 79 13.25 -7.53 20.68
CA ASP A 79 14.47 -6.80 21.01
C ASP A 79 14.50 -5.44 20.31
N THR A 80 14.57 -4.36 21.11
CA THR A 80 14.39 -3.00 20.60
C THR A 80 15.57 -2.58 19.74
N ASP A 81 16.80 -2.82 20.19
CA ASP A 81 18.02 -2.42 19.49
C ASP A 81 18.14 -3.12 18.13
N TRP A 82 17.89 -4.43 18.10
CA TRP A 82 17.86 -5.21 16.87
C TRP A 82 16.77 -4.74 15.92
N SER A 83 15.56 -4.47 16.43
CA SER A 83 14.45 -3.99 15.59
C SER A 83 14.74 -2.61 15.00
N GLU A 84 15.40 -1.72 15.74
CA GLU A 84 15.76 -0.37 15.29
C GLU A 84 16.89 -0.38 14.27
N ALA A 85 17.86 -1.30 14.41
CA ALA A 85 18.90 -1.53 13.42
C ALA A 85 18.37 -2.15 12.11
N MET A 86 17.46 -3.14 12.19
CA MET A 86 16.98 -3.88 11.02
C MET A 86 15.96 -3.11 10.15
N ARG A 87 15.14 -2.25 10.76
CA ARG A 87 14.09 -1.50 10.04
C ARG A 87 14.59 -0.61 8.89
N PRO A 88 15.60 0.27 9.07
CA PRO A 88 16.11 1.11 7.98
C PRO A 88 16.72 0.27 6.86
N GLU A 89 17.34 -0.87 7.19
CA GLU A 89 17.93 -1.78 6.21
C GLU A 89 16.87 -2.46 5.33
N LEU A 90 15.79 -2.96 5.93
CA LEU A 90 14.65 -3.52 5.18
C LEU A 90 13.92 -2.45 4.35
N ALA A 91 13.83 -1.22 4.86
CA ALA A 91 13.28 -0.09 4.12
C ALA A 91 14.14 0.27 2.91
N TRP A 92 15.46 0.35 3.09
CA TRP A 92 16.41 0.57 2.01
C TRP A 92 16.33 -0.51 0.92
N LEU A 93 16.31 -1.79 1.32
CA LEU A 93 16.23 -2.91 0.39
C LEU A 93 14.91 -2.88 -0.40
N SER A 94 13.78 -2.79 0.30
CA SER A 94 12.46 -2.79 -0.34
C SER A 94 12.24 -1.56 -1.23
N GLY A 95 12.79 -0.40 -0.86
CA GLY A 95 12.78 0.82 -1.66
C GLY A 95 13.63 0.69 -2.93
N THR A 96 14.85 0.14 -2.80
CA THR A 96 15.76 -0.09 -3.93
C THR A 96 15.11 -1.00 -4.97
N LEU A 97 14.54 -2.13 -4.53
CA LEU A 97 13.86 -3.09 -5.41
C LEU A 97 12.56 -2.52 -6.00
N ALA A 98 11.87 -1.60 -5.32
CA ALA A 98 10.59 -1.06 -5.78
C ALA A 98 10.75 -0.12 -6.99
N ARG A 99 11.88 0.60 -7.11
CA ARG A 99 12.09 1.63 -8.14
C ARG A 99 11.90 1.13 -9.56
N GLU A 100 12.46 -0.03 -9.89
CA GLU A 100 12.35 -0.60 -11.24
C GLU A 100 10.88 -0.79 -11.64
N HIS A 101 10.08 -1.38 -10.74
CA HIS A 101 8.68 -1.66 -11.00
C HIS A 101 7.81 -0.41 -10.95
N ALA A 102 8.18 0.58 -10.13
CA ALA A 102 7.52 1.87 -10.10
C ALA A 102 7.67 2.58 -11.45
N TYR A 103 8.83 2.52 -12.09
CA TYR A 103 9.02 3.08 -13.43
C TYR A 103 8.22 2.33 -14.50
N ALA A 104 8.19 1.00 -14.44
CA ALA A 104 7.38 0.19 -15.36
C ALA A 104 5.88 0.50 -15.25
N ALA A 105 5.33 0.48 -14.02
CA ALA A 105 3.93 0.79 -13.77
C ALA A 105 3.57 2.26 -14.10
N ARG A 106 4.51 3.19 -13.89
CA ARG A 106 4.35 4.60 -14.26
C ARG A 106 4.27 4.77 -15.77
N LEU A 107 5.13 4.08 -16.52
CA LEU A 107 5.12 4.13 -17.98
C LEU A 107 3.78 3.63 -18.53
N GLU A 108 3.34 2.45 -18.10
CA GLU A 108 2.06 1.87 -18.51
C GLU A 108 0.89 2.81 -18.19
N ARG A 109 0.84 3.35 -16.96
CA ARG A 109 -0.22 4.28 -16.54
C ARG A 109 -0.24 5.55 -17.40
N LEU A 110 0.93 6.13 -17.69
CA LEU A 110 1.02 7.35 -18.48
C LEU A 110 0.67 7.11 -19.95
N LEU A 111 1.12 6.01 -20.53
CA LEU A 111 0.73 5.64 -21.89
C LEU A 111 -0.77 5.40 -21.97
N LEU A 112 -1.38 4.67 -21.03
CA LEU A 112 -2.84 4.49 -20.99
C LEU A 112 -3.58 5.82 -20.84
N ALA A 113 -3.10 6.72 -19.98
CA ALA A 113 -3.68 8.06 -19.84
C ALA A 113 -3.57 8.88 -21.14
N LEU A 114 -2.43 8.82 -21.81
CA LEU A 114 -2.18 9.50 -23.07
C LEU A 114 -3.08 8.96 -24.20
N HIS A 115 -3.26 7.63 -24.30
CA HIS A 115 -4.19 7.02 -25.25
C HIS A 115 -5.63 7.42 -24.95
N ARG A 116 -6.02 7.46 -23.67
CA ARG A 116 -7.34 7.95 -23.25
C ARG A 116 -7.53 9.41 -23.64
N LEU A 117 -6.55 10.28 -23.41
CA LEU A 117 -6.65 11.71 -23.75
C LEU A 117 -6.63 11.96 -25.27
N SER A 118 -5.83 11.20 -26.02
CA SER A 118 -5.75 11.28 -27.49
C SER A 118 -7.00 10.72 -28.17
N GLY A 119 -7.62 9.69 -27.59
CA GLY A 119 -8.87 9.08 -28.08
C GLY A 119 -10.15 9.76 -27.56
N SER A 120 -10.11 10.40 -26.39
CA SER A 120 -11.27 11.01 -25.71
C SER A 120 -11.44 12.49 -26.04
N ALA A 121 -11.61 12.77 -27.33
CA ALA A 121 -12.40 13.93 -27.77
C ALA A 121 -13.87 13.52 -28.03
N ALA A 122 -14.37 12.51 -27.31
CA ALA A 122 -15.75 12.05 -27.37
C ALA A 122 -16.28 11.85 -25.94
N PHE A 123 -16.65 12.95 -25.29
CA PHE A 123 -17.62 12.89 -24.21
C PHE A 123 -18.95 12.35 -24.78
N PRO A 124 -19.66 11.43 -24.10
CA PRO A 124 -20.99 11.05 -24.52
C PRO A 124 -21.96 12.19 -24.19
N THR A 125 -22.13 13.14 -25.13
CA THR A 125 -23.33 13.98 -25.17
C THR A 125 -24.50 13.10 -25.61
N PRO A 126 -25.63 13.03 -24.87
CA PRO A 126 -26.83 12.39 -25.37
C PRO A 126 -27.28 13.12 -26.64
N SER A 127 -27.42 12.35 -27.72
CA SER A 127 -27.72 12.80 -29.08
C SER A 127 -29.13 13.38 -29.20
N ALA A 128 -29.23 14.56 -29.84
CA ALA A 128 -30.32 14.88 -30.75
C ALA A 128 -29.89 16.03 -31.70
N GLY A 129 -29.50 15.70 -32.93
CA GLY A 129 -29.31 16.66 -34.02
C GLY A 129 -28.49 16.11 -35.20
N PRO A 130 -28.88 16.35 -36.46
CA PRO A 130 -28.24 15.74 -37.62
C PRO A 130 -26.81 16.27 -37.83
N ALA A 131 -25.92 15.34 -38.18
CA ALA A 131 -24.47 15.52 -38.22
C ALA A 131 -24.00 16.61 -39.21
N PRO A 132 -23.04 17.47 -38.83
CA PRO A 132 -22.16 18.10 -39.80
C PRO A 132 -20.99 17.18 -40.13
N ARG A 133 -20.58 17.20 -41.40
CA ARG A 133 -19.39 16.54 -41.95
C ARG A 133 -18.19 16.64 -41.00
N ALA A 134 -17.56 15.48 -40.74
CA ALA A 134 -16.28 15.38 -40.06
C ALA A 134 -15.20 16.12 -40.85
N GLN A 135 -15.00 17.39 -40.52
CA GLN A 135 -13.77 18.10 -40.87
C GLN A 135 -12.71 17.60 -39.89
N THR A 136 -11.74 16.84 -40.39
CA THR A 136 -10.49 16.57 -39.68
C THR A 136 -9.77 17.91 -39.49
N SER A 137 -10.08 18.60 -38.39
CA SER A 137 -9.41 19.85 -38.05
C SER A 137 -7.91 19.58 -37.89
N PRO A 138 -7.03 20.42 -38.47
CA PRO A 138 -5.57 20.24 -38.41
C PRO A 138 -5.05 20.21 -36.96
N ASP A 139 -5.74 20.88 -36.03
CA ASP A 139 -5.46 20.81 -34.59
C ASP A 139 -5.56 19.40 -34.01
N ARG A 140 -6.51 18.58 -34.45
CA ARG A 140 -6.60 17.18 -34.01
C ARG A 140 -5.42 16.36 -34.52
N GLY A 141 -4.92 16.66 -35.73
CA GLY A 141 -3.70 16.05 -36.27
C GLY A 141 -2.44 16.47 -35.51
N ASN A 142 -2.35 17.73 -35.09
CA ASN A 142 -1.23 18.22 -34.29
C ASN A 142 -1.24 17.66 -32.86
N LEU A 143 -2.42 17.48 -32.25
CA LEU A 143 -2.57 16.85 -30.93
C LEU A 143 -2.23 15.35 -30.96
N THR A 144 -2.58 14.63 -32.02
CA THR A 144 -2.21 13.20 -32.15
C THR A 144 -0.71 13.03 -32.41
N VAL A 145 -0.08 13.91 -33.21
CA VAL A 145 1.37 13.93 -33.40
C VAL A 145 2.09 14.33 -32.11
N GLY A 146 1.56 15.31 -31.38
CA GLY A 146 2.06 15.73 -30.07
C GLY A 146 1.98 14.62 -29.03
N ALA A 147 0.84 13.91 -28.98
CA ALA A 147 0.66 12.74 -28.13
C ALA A 147 1.64 11.63 -28.52
N ALA A 148 1.75 11.27 -29.80
CA ALA A 148 2.70 10.25 -30.24
C ALA A 148 4.16 10.59 -29.85
N LYS A 149 4.57 11.86 -30.02
CA LYS A 149 5.90 12.34 -29.58
C LYS A 149 6.07 12.29 -28.06
N ALA A 150 5.06 12.70 -27.29
CA ALA A 150 5.09 12.63 -25.84
C ALA A 150 5.19 11.17 -25.34
N GLY A 151 4.45 10.26 -25.97
CA GLY A 151 4.53 8.82 -25.70
C GLY A 151 5.93 8.27 -25.94
N ALA A 152 6.54 8.60 -27.08
CA ALA A 152 7.91 8.19 -27.40
C ALA A 152 8.95 8.77 -26.43
N LEU A 153 8.78 10.02 -25.99
CA LEU A 153 9.66 10.64 -24.99
C LEU A 153 9.53 9.97 -23.62
N LEU A 154 8.31 9.71 -23.16
CA LEU A 154 8.04 9.03 -21.90
C LEU A 154 8.61 7.61 -21.90
N ASP A 155 8.40 6.88 -22.99
CA ASP A 155 8.94 5.53 -23.18
C ASP A 155 10.47 5.53 -23.08
N ARG A 156 11.15 6.41 -23.83
CA ARG A 156 12.61 6.52 -23.76
C ARG A 156 13.10 6.91 -22.36
N GLN A 157 12.49 7.90 -21.72
CA GLN A 157 12.93 8.38 -20.39
C GLN A 157 12.71 7.32 -19.31
N LEU A 158 11.53 6.72 -19.24
CA LEU A 158 11.19 5.75 -18.20
C LEU A 158 11.88 4.41 -18.43
N THR A 159 12.11 4.00 -19.68
CA THR A 159 12.93 2.83 -19.98
C THR A 159 14.38 3.04 -19.54
N LEU A 160 14.98 4.19 -19.82
CA LEU A 160 16.34 4.49 -19.32
C LEU A 160 16.39 4.55 -17.79
N ALA A 161 15.39 5.16 -17.14
CA ALA A 161 15.30 5.19 -15.67
C ALA A 161 15.14 3.78 -15.09
N ARG A 162 14.34 2.92 -15.74
CA ARG A 162 14.17 1.52 -15.37
C ARG A 162 15.48 0.75 -15.47
N THR A 163 16.22 0.85 -16.57
CA THR A 163 17.51 0.16 -16.74
C THR A 163 18.54 0.59 -15.69
N ARG A 164 18.60 1.89 -15.36
CA ARG A 164 19.45 2.40 -14.27
C ARG A 164 19.02 1.90 -12.90
N ALA A 165 17.72 1.83 -12.64
CA ALA A 165 17.19 1.29 -11.39
C ALA A 165 17.46 -0.21 -11.27
N HIS A 166 17.38 -0.95 -12.38
CA HIS A 166 17.68 -2.36 -12.45
C HIS A 166 19.14 -2.64 -12.14
N SER A 167 20.08 -1.94 -12.79
CA SER A 167 21.51 -2.09 -12.49
C SER A 167 21.85 -1.71 -11.05
N ALA A 168 21.25 -0.64 -10.52
CA ALA A 168 21.41 -0.25 -9.11
C ALA A 168 20.86 -1.32 -8.14
N ALA A 169 19.77 -1.99 -8.49
CA ALA A 169 19.22 -3.09 -7.70
C ALA A 169 20.16 -4.31 -7.70
N LEU A 170 20.70 -4.70 -8.86
CA LEU A 170 21.68 -5.77 -8.96
C LEU A 170 22.97 -5.47 -8.16
N GLN A 171 23.48 -4.24 -8.24
CA GLN A 171 24.62 -3.78 -7.44
C GLN A 171 24.32 -3.84 -5.94
N ALA A 172 23.13 -3.40 -5.52
CA ALA A 172 22.72 -3.49 -4.11
C ALA A 172 22.63 -4.93 -3.63
N LEU A 173 22.10 -5.86 -4.43
CA LEU A 173 22.02 -7.28 -4.10
C LEU A 173 23.39 -7.98 -4.03
N GLY A 174 24.41 -7.43 -4.68
CA GLY A 174 25.80 -7.89 -4.59
C GLY A 174 26.62 -7.20 -3.49
N SER A 175 26.03 -6.28 -2.72
CA SER A 175 26.75 -5.51 -1.70
C SER A 175 26.88 -6.26 -0.37
N SER A 176 27.96 -5.99 0.37
CA SER A 176 28.14 -6.51 1.73
C SER A 176 26.99 -6.11 2.68
N ARG A 177 26.45 -4.90 2.50
CA ARG A 177 25.27 -4.42 3.22
C ARG A 177 24.07 -5.35 3.04
N PHE A 178 23.80 -5.77 1.80
CA PHE A 178 22.71 -6.71 1.54
C PHE A 178 22.97 -8.09 2.16
N HIS A 179 24.21 -8.59 2.09
CA HIS A 179 24.56 -9.86 2.71
C HIS A 179 24.35 -9.84 4.23
N ALA A 180 24.75 -8.77 4.92
CA ALA A 180 24.50 -8.62 6.36
C ALA A 180 23.00 -8.67 6.72
N VAL A 181 22.14 -8.08 5.88
CA VAL A 181 20.67 -8.15 6.03
C VAL A 181 20.17 -9.57 5.78
N ALA A 182 20.63 -10.22 4.72
CA ALA A 182 20.23 -11.58 4.38
C ALA A 182 20.63 -12.58 5.48
N ASP A 183 21.81 -12.42 6.06
CA ASP A 183 22.30 -13.24 7.18
C ASP A 183 21.48 -12.99 8.44
N SER A 184 21.16 -11.73 8.75
CA SER A 184 20.27 -11.39 9.87
C SER A 184 18.86 -11.98 9.69
N VAL A 185 18.32 -11.98 8.46
CA VAL A 185 17.03 -12.63 8.14
C VAL A 185 17.15 -14.16 8.19
N ALA A 186 18.30 -14.74 7.87
CA ALA A 186 18.53 -16.17 8.03
C ALA A 186 18.52 -16.59 9.50
N VAL A 187 19.14 -15.82 10.38
CA VAL A 187 19.04 -16.02 11.84
C VAL A 187 17.59 -15.87 12.31
N LEU A 188 16.86 -14.87 11.80
CA LEU A 188 15.44 -14.67 12.13
C LEU A 188 14.54 -15.87 11.75
N ALA A 189 14.93 -16.65 10.73
CA ALA A 189 14.18 -17.84 10.31
C ALA A 189 14.27 -18.98 11.33
N SER A 190 15.33 -19.06 12.12
CA SER A 190 15.50 -20.03 13.21
C SER A 190 15.12 -19.45 14.58
N GLU A 191 15.64 -18.26 14.90
CA GLU A 191 15.57 -17.65 16.22
C GLU A 191 14.97 -16.25 16.15
N VAL A 192 13.87 -16.04 16.87
CA VAL A 192 13.21 -14.73 16.93
C VAL A 192 13.60 -14.08 18.26
N PRO A 193 14.18 -12.87 18.26
CA PRO A 193 14.58 -12.17 19.46
C PRO A 193 13.35 -11.58 20.17
N LEU A 194 12.60 -12.45 20.86
CA LEU A 194 11.47 -12.08 21.70
C LEU A 194 11.98 -11.58 23.05
N THR A 195 11.32 -10.56 23.60
CA THR A 195 11.58 -10.17 24.99
C THR A 195 11.04 -11.24 25.95
N PRO A 196 11.59 -11.39 27.16
CA PRO A 196 11.07 -12.38 28.13
C PRO A 196 9.59 -12.21 28.44
N ALA A 197 9.08 -10.97 28.40
CA ALA A 197 7.68 -10.65 28.62
C ALA A 197 6.77 -11.03 27.44
N ALA A 198 7.32 -11.25 26.24
CA ALA A 198 6.54 -11.54 25.04
C ALA A 198 5.97 -12.96 25.02
N ALA A 199 6.55 -13.90 25.78
CA ALA A 199 6.10 -15.30 25.83
C ALA A 199 4.63 -15.43 26.28
N THR A 200 4.20 -14.59 27.23
CA THR A 200 2.83 -14.59 27.77
C THR A 200 2.00 -13.41 27.30
N ALA A 201 2.59 -12.46 26.58
CA ALA A 201 1.90 -11.26 26.10
C ALA A 201 0.92 -11.57 24.97
N ASP A 202 -0.25 -10.95 25.06
CA ASP A 202 -1.24 -10.93 23.99
C ASP A 202 -0.84 -9.87 22.93
N PRO A 203 -0.68 -10.23 21.65
CA PRO A 203 -0.35 -9.30 20.58
C PRO A 203 -1.57 -8.47 20.11
N ARG A 204 -2.82 -8.87 20.43
CA ARG A 204 -4.04 -8.19 19.94
C ARG A 204 -4.11 -6.69 20.27
N PRO A 205 -3.72 -6.20 21.47
CA PRO A 205 -3.74 -4.76 21.77
C PRO A 205 -2.82 -3.95 20.85
N PHE A 206 -1.66 -4.49 20.46
CA PHE A 206 -0.75 -3.81 19.55
C PHE A 206 -1.32 -3.73 18.12
N ALA A 207 -2.04 -4.77 17.69
CA ALA A 207 -2.75 -4.76 16.42
C ALA A 207 -3.91 -3.75 16.43
N ALA A 208 -4.69 -3.70 17.51
CA ALA A 208 -5.76 -2.71 17.69
C ALA A 208 -5.21 -1.28 17.67
N ALA A 209 -4.11 -0.99 18.37
CA ALA A 209 -3.47 0.31 18.35
C ALA A 209 -2.90 0.70 16.97
N ALA A 210 -2.57 -0.28 16.11
CA ALA A 210 -2.19 -0.01 14.73
C ALA A 210 -3.41 0.31 13.84
N ASP A 211 -4.53 -0.36 14.07
CA ASP A 211 -5.81 -0.10 13.40
C ASP A 211 -6.36 1.28 13.77
N GLU A 212 -6.35 1.64 15.05
CA GLU A 212 -6.76 2.97 15.54
C GLU A 212 -5.94 4.09 14.87
N ARG A 213 -4.60 3.97 14.86
CA ARG A 213 -3.73 4.94 14.16
C ARG A 213 -4.03 5.06 12.67
N LEU A 214 -4.46 3.96 12.03
CA LEU A 214 -4.88 3.99 10.63
C LEU A 214 -6.23 4.70 10.47
N CYS A 215 -7.21 4.38 11.32
CA CYS A 215 -8.51 5.05 11.33
C CYS A 215 -8.38 6.56 11.57
N ASP A 216 -7.51 6.97 12.50
CA ASP A 216 -7.21 8.37 12.79
C ASP A 216 -6.56 9.06 11.59
N ALA A 217 -5.60 8.40 10.93
CA ALA A 217 -4.97 8.93 9.73
C ALA A 217 -5.96 9.09 8.56
N VAL A 218 -6.85 8.10 8.37
CA VAL A 218 -7.87 8.13 7.31
C VAL A 218 -8.92 9.19 7.57
N SER A 219 -9.35 9.37 8.82
CA SER A 219 -10.32 10.40 9.21
C SER A 219 -9.73 11.81 9.13
N ALA A 220 -8.42 11.97 9.26
CA ALA A 220 -7.72 13.24 9.02
C ALA A 220 -7.54 13.59 7.54
N LEU A 221 -7.83 12.68 6.59
CA LEU A 221 -7.74 12.98 5.16
C LEU A 221 -8.86 13.94 4.73
N PRO A 222 -8.55 15.07 4.06
CA PRO A 222 -9.55 15.98 3.52
C PRO A 222 -10.17 15.39 2.24
N LEU A 223 -10.99 14.34 2.40
CA LEU A 223 -11.66 13.63 1.29
C LEU A 223 -12.58 14.55 0.45
N VAL A 224 -12.99 15.69 1.00
CA VAL A 224 -13.86 16.67 0.34
C VAL A 224 -13.11 17.48 -0.74
N THR A 225 -11.81 17.71 -0.58
CA THR A 225 -11.00 18.45 -1.59
C THR A 225 -10.51 17.54 -2.73
N ALA A 226 -10.34 16.24 -2.46
CA ALA A 226 -9.92 15.24 -3.45
C ALA A 226 -11.04 14.81 -4.43
N GLY A 227 -12.28 15.25 -4.20
CA GLY A 227 -13.45 14.97 -5.03
C GLY A 227 -13.64 15.90 -6.23
N HIS A 228 -12.84 16.97 -6.35
CA HIS A 228 -12.88 17.83 -7.53
C HIS A 228 -12.00 17.24 -8.64
N PRO A 229 -12.57 16.86 -9.80
CA PRO A 229 -11.77 16.55 -10.97
C PRO A 229 -11.08 17.87 -11.38
N TYR A 230 -9.75 17.82 -11.52
CA TYR A 230 -8.84 18.92 -11.85
C TYR A 230 -8.33 19.75 -10.65
N ASN A 231 -7.23 19.27 -10.04
CA ASN A 231 -6.28 20.10 -9.29
C ASN A 231 -5.55 21.08 -10.24
N ALA A 232 -6.28 22.05 -10.81
CA ALA A 232 -5.71 23.06 -11.70
C ALA A 232 -4.72 23.98 -10.99
N GLU A 233 -4.86 24.13 -9.67
CA GLU A 233 -4.10 25.11 -8.87
C GLU A 233 -2.60 24.81 -8.80
N ALA A 234 -2.18 23.56 -9.02
CA ALA A 234 -0.77 23.17 -8.95
C ALA A 234 -0.05 23.10 -10.31
N LEU A 235 -0.73 23.33 -11.44
CA LEU A 235 -0.13 23.27 -12.78
C LEU A 235 0.81 24.45 -13.10
N ILE A 236 0.87 25.47 -12.23
CA ILE A 236 1.66 26.69 -12.42
C ILE A 236 2.95 26.68 -11.58
N HIS A 237 3.14 25.70 -10.70
CA HIS A 237 4.33 25.65 -9.84
C HIS A 237 5.53 25.04 -10.55
N GLY A 238 6.59 25.85 -10.68
CA GLY A 238 7.88 25.43 -11.21
C GLY A 238 8.48 24.29 -10.39
N LEU A 239 9.14 23.36 -11.09
CA LEU A 239 9.82 22.21 -10.49
C LEU A 239 11.10 22.68 -9.77
N SER A 240 10.95 23.32 -8.63
CA SER A 240 12.03 23.61 -7.68
C SER A 240 11.99 22.60 -6.54
N PRO A 241 13.13 22.03 -6.11
CA PRO A 241 13.17 21.03 -5.04
C PRO A 241 12.68 21.55 -3.67
N ASP A 242 12.63 22.88 -3.47
CA ASP A 242 12.12 23.52 -2.24
C ASP A 242 10.60 23.75 -2.23
N THR A 243 9.93 23.59 -3.38
CA THR A 243 8.48 23.77 -3.45
C THR A 243 7.82 22.42 -3.20
N ALA A 244 7.12 22.24 -2.08
CA ALA A 244 6.20 21.13 -1.91
C ALA A 244 4.94 21.43 -2.74
N PRO A 245 4.87 21.02 -4.03
CA PRO A 245 3.86 21.53 -4.96
C PRO A 245 2.48 20.92 -4.66
N HIS A 246 2.44 19.86 -3.85
CA HIS A 246 1.25 19.14 -3.41
C HIS A 246 1.34 18.83 -1.90
N PRO A 247 1.01 19.78 -1.01
CA PRO A 247 1.04 19.54 0.45
C PRO A 247 0.09 18.40 0.89
N GLN A 248 -0.89 18.03 0.06
CA GLN A 248 -1.84 16.95 0.31
C GLN A 248 -1.32 15.54 -0.06
N ASP A 249 -0.20 15.42 -0.77
CA ASP A 249 0.39 14.12 -1.09
C ASP A 249 1.09 13.49 0.13
N ALA A 250 1.59 14.30 1.06
CA ALA A 250 2.22 13.82 2.29
C ALA A 250 1.25 13.03 3.21
N PRO A 251 0.02 13.51 3.51
CA PRO A 251 -0.95 12.71 4.27
C PRO A 251 -1.49 11.51 3.48
N GLY A 252 -1.65 11.61 2.16
CA GLY A 252 -2.08 10.50 1.30
C GLY A 252 -1.06 9.36 1.22
N THR A 253 0.23 9.69 1.04
CA THR A 253 1.33 8.71 1.05
C THR A 253 1.52 8.07 2.42
N ARG A 254 1.33 8.84 3.51
CA ARG A 254 1.36 8.31 4.89
C ARG A 254 0.26 7.29 5.13
N SER A 255 -0.98 7.59 4.73
CA SER A 255 -2.11 6.66 4.85
C SER A 255 -1.93 5.41 3.98
N GLY A 256 -1.38 5.57 2.77
CA GLY A 256 -1.00 4.45 1.89
C GLY A 256 0.08 3.54 2.50
N CYS A 257 1.09 4.11 3.16
CA CYS A 257 2.11 3.35 3.89
C CYS A 257 1.51 2.61 5.10
N CYS A 258 0.63 3.24 5.88
CA CYS A 258 -0.06 2.60 7.00
C CYS A 258 -0.89 1.40 6.53
N CYS A 259 -1.73 1.56 5.50
CA CYS A 259 -2.49 0.46 4.89
C CYS A 259 -1.59 -0.66 4.33
N ALA A 260 -0.48 -0.30 3.66
CA ALA A 260 0.44 -1.29 3.10
C ALA A 260 1.21 -2.08 4.19
N CYS A 261 1.40 -1.49 5.36
CA CYS A 261 2.02 -2.15 6.51
C CYS A 261 1.04 -3.03 7.31
N THR A 262 -0.26 -2.69 7.33
CA THR A 262 -1.29 -3.44 8.08
C THR A 262 -1.97 -4.54 7.26
N ALA A 263 -1.81 -4.55 5.93
CA ALA A 263 -2.41 -5.55 5.03
C ALA A 263 -1.81 -6.96 5.23
N THR A 264 -2.35 -7.66 6.23
CA THR A 264 -2.44 -9.12 6.29
C THR A 264 -3.62 -9.55 5.39
N PRO A 265 -3.56 -10.67 4.65
CA PRO A 265 -4.63 -11.03 3.72
C PRO A 265 -5.83 -11.59 4.49
N ALA A 266 -6.63 -10.72 5.11
CA ALA A 266 -7.95 -11.09 5.60
C ALA A 266 -8.85 -9.87 5.71
N ARG A 267 -9.90 -9.93 4.88
CA ARG A 267 -11.16 -9.18 4.90
C ARG A 267 -11.21 -7.81 4.20
N PRO A 268 -12.08 -7.67 3.18
CA PRO A 268 -12.49 -6.36 2.69
C PRO A 268 -13.35 -5.67 3.75
N CYS A 269 -13.00 -4.43 4.09
CA CYS A 269 -13.81 -3.56 4.93
C CYS A 269 -15.09 -3.14 4.18
N THR A 270 -16.11 -4.00 4.16
CA THR A 270 -17.49 -3.61 3.81
C THR A 270 -18.27 -3.42 5.10
N GLY A 271 -18.31 -2.19 5.61
CA GLY A 271 -18.98 -1.88 6.87
C GLY A 271 -19.25 -0.39 7.06
N ARG A 272 -20.06 0.19 6.18
CA ARG A 272 -20.64 1.54 6.35
C ARG A 272 -21.57 1.50 7.57
N ARG A 273 -21.06 1.79 8.77
CA ARG A 273 -21.89 2.03 9.97
C ARG A 273 -22.32 3.50 9.98
N THR A 274 -23.55 3.74 9.54
CA THR A 274 -24.30 4.95 9.88
C THR A 274 -24.61 4.96 11.37
N PRO A 275 -24.38 6.07 12.11
CA PRO A 275 -24.81 6.17 13.50
C PRO A 275 -26.35 6.33 13.58
N PRO A 276 -27.04 5.69 14.54
CA PRO A 276 -28.47 5.92 14.77
C PRO A 276 -28.72 7.27 15.46
N CYS A 277 -29.70 8.04 14.96
CA CYS A 277 -30.20 9.25 15.62
C CYS A 277 -30.86 8.89 16.96
N PRO A 278 -30.59 9.64 18.05
CA PRO A 278 -31.31 9.45 19.30
C PRO A 278 -32.75 9.97 19.19
N SER A 279 -33.71 9.07 19.42
CA SER A 279 -35.11 9.41 19.64
C SER A 279 -35.25 10.01 21.04
N GLY A 280 -35.46 11.32 21.13
CA GLY A 280 -35.78 12.00 22.38
C GLY A 280 -37.28 11.98 22.63
N ALA A 281 -37.72 11.16 23.59
CA ALA A 281 -39.05 11.22 24.17
C ALA A 281 -38.94 11.50 25.68
N GLY A 282 -39.58 12.59 26.12
CA GLY A 282 -40.28 12.62 27.41
C GLY A 282 -39.71 13.52 28.51
N SER A 283 -40.63 14.31 29.08
CA SER A 283 -40.66 14.78 30.47
C SER A 283 -39.97 16.11 30.81
N SER A 284 -40.67 17.22 30.56
CA SER A 284 -40.54 18.42 31.38
C SER A 284 -41.78 18.55 32.25
N GLY A 285 -41.62 18.24 33.54
CA GLY A 285 -42.60 18.45 34.59
C GLY A 285 -42.68 19.92 34.98
N GLU A 286 -43.91 20.37 35.13
CA GLU A 286 -44.36 21.68 35.59
C GLU A 286 -44.24 21.79 37.13
N PRO A 287 -43.71 22.89 37.68
CA PRO A 287 -43.96 23.23 39.08
C PRO A 287 -44.95 24.39 39.20
N ALA A 288 -46.07 24.08 39.86
CA ALA A 288 -47.06 25.03 40.33
C ALA A 288 -46.45 26.06 41.28
N SER A 289 -46.60 27.35 40.94
CA SER A 289 -46.35 28.46 41.85
C SER A 289 -47.60 28.78 42.64
N THR A 290 -47.47 28.74 43.97
CA THR A 290 -48.49 29.15 44.95
C THR A 290 -48.00 30.43 45.64
N SER A 291 -48.91 31.38 45.80
CA SER A 291 -48.90 32.57 46.70
C SER A 291 -48.56 33.91 46.05
N GLY A 292 -49.51 34.86 46.14
CA GLY A 292 -49.33 36.29 45.94
C GLY A 292 -50.42 36.93 45.09
#